data_AF-R5FR61-F1
#
_entry.id   AF-R5FR61-F1
#
_cell.length_a   1.000
_cell.length_b   1.000
_cell.length_c   1.000
_cell.angle_alpha   90.00
_cell.angle_beta   90.00
_cell.angle_gamma   90.00
#
_symmetry.space_group_name_H-M   'P 1'
#
loop_
_entity.id
_entity.type
_entity.pdbx_description
1 polymer ?
#
loop_
_entity_poly.entity_id
_entity_poly.type
_entity_poly.pdbx_seq_one_letter_code
_entity_poly.pdbx_strand_id
1 'polypeptide(L)'
;MKKWIIGTALFIASTCAFAQGADTPISSPAPREAAADSTTWIGTLYNKEYNVYFRIDFYHQNITIPGQSIFGEMPGYFGDYNDGRKWLITNVTIDKHGIAHLAITNDYGSEDLEATMEKDSDGKYIFTQGSGSDMKIARKGKWQKLPKKMEFIKK
;
A
#
# COMPACT_ATOMS: atom_id res chain seq x y z
N MET A 1 61.56 41.49 -25.98
CA MET A 1 62.34 41.36 -27.24
C MET A 1 63.21 40.10 -27.13
N LYS A 2 63.38 39.36 -28.25
CA LYS A 2 63.75 37.92 -28.46
C LYS A 2 62.48 37.05 -28.55
N LYS A 3 61.86 36.74 -29.71
CA LYS A 3 62.31 36.16 -31.02
C LYS A 3 63.10 34.84 -30.80
N TRP A 4 62.83 33.69 -31.42
CA TRP A 4 61.96 33.28 -32.55
C TRP A 4 62.02 31.72 -32.66
N ILE A 5 60.92 31.06 -33.07
CA ILE A 5 60.69 29.83 -33.90
C ILE A 5 61.67 28.60 -33.85
N ILE A 6 61.41 27.33 -34.25
CA ILE A 6 60.48 26.53 -35.08
C ILE A 6 60.54 25.08 -34.55
N GLY A 7 59.48 24.29 -34.69
CA GLY A 7 59.64 22.83 -34.65
C GLY A 7 58.35 22.02 -34.73
N THR A 8 57.62 22.13 -35.84
CA THR A 8 56.57 21.16 -36.20
C THR A 8 57.21 19.80 -36.47
N ALA A 9 56.77 18.74 -35.77
CA ALA A 9 56.83 17.38 -36.28
C ALA A 9 55.56 16.64 -35.85
N LEU A 10 54.99 15.95 -36.83
CA LEU A 10 53.61 15.52 -36.93
C LEU A 10 53.60 13.99 -37.14
N PHE A 11 52.64 13.32 -36.51
CA PHE A 11 52.19 11.94 -36.71
C PHE A 11 53.22 10.82 -36.36
N ILE A 12 52.85 9.64 -35.87
CA ILE A 12 51.65 8.81 -36.04
C ILE A 12 51.39 8.05 -34.72
N ALA A 13 50.15 8.06 -34.22
CA ALA A 13 49.72 7.18 -33.13
C ALA A 13 49.56 5.75 -33.66
N SER A 14 50.35 4.82 -33.12
CA SER A 14 50.17 3.38 -33.31
C SER A 14 49.62 2.81 -32.00
N THR A 15 48.47 2.16 -32.10
CA THR A 15 47.71 1.58 -31.00
C THR A 15 48.44 0.38 -30.40
N CYS A 16 48.78 0.43 -29.10
CA CYS A 16 49.19 -0.74 -28.33
C CYS A 16 47.94 -1.48 -27.83
N ALA A 17 47.74 -2.70 -28.32
CA ALA A 17 46.87 -3.67 -27.67
C ALA A 17 47.60 -4.25 -26.45
N PHE A 18 47.05 -4.06 -25.25
CA PHE A 18 47.43 -4.82 -24.06
C PHE A 18 46.34 -5.86 -23.77
N ALA A 19 46.73 -7.13 -23.79
CA ALA A 19 45.96 -8.21 -23.20
C ALA A 19 46.47 -8.42 -21.76
N GLN A 20 45.58 -8.36 -20.78
CA GLN A 20 45.82 -8.84 -19.41
C GLN A 20 44.63 -9.70 -18.98
N GLY A 21 44.96 -10.89 -18.44
CA GLY A 21 44.00 -11.90 -17.98
C GLY A 21 43.11 -11.40 -16.85
N ALA A 22 41.87 -11.88 -16.84
CA ALA A 22 40.89 -11.59 -15.81
C ALA A 22 40.69 -12.83 -14.92
N ASP A 23 41.33 -12.82 -13.76
CA ASP A 23 40.82 -13.55 -12.59
C ASP A 23 39.59 -12.79 -12.10
N THR A 24 38.42 -13.42 -12.17
CA THR A 24 37.16 -12.84 -11.65
C THR A 24 37.05 -13.14 -10.16
N PRO A 25 36.88 -12.13 -9.28
CA PRO A 25 36.50 -12.39 -7.90
C PRO A 25 35.01 -12.78 -7.88
N ILE A 26 34.69 -13.92 -7.27
CA ILE A 26 33.31 -14.34 -7.00
C ILE A 26 32.72 -13.35 -5.99
N SER A 27 31.99 -12.35 -6.48
CA SER A 27 31.19 -11.46 -5.65
C SER A 27 29.94 -12.21 -5.20
N SER A 28 29.75 -12.34 -3.87
CA SER A 28 28.47 -12.72 -3.28
C SER A 28 27.33 -11.89 -3.90
N PRO A 29 26.17 -12.48 -4.25
CA PRO A 29 25.06 -11.70 -4.76
C PRO A 29 24.62 -10.72 -3.66
N ALA A 30 24.59 -9.43 -4.00
CA ALA A 30 23.99 -8.41 -3.16
C ALA A 30 22.55 -8.83 -2.77
N PRO A 31 22.05 -8.48 -1.57
CA PRO A 31 20.66 -8.73 -1.22
C PRO A 31 19.77 -8.15 -2.32
N ARG A 32 18.96 -9.00 -2.97
CA ARG A 32 17.93 -8.51 -3.88
C ARG A 32 16.94 -7.74 -3.02
N GLU A 33 16.90 -6.42 -3.18
CA GLU A 33 15.77 -5.63 -2.66
C GLU A 33 14.49 -6.30 -3.16
N ALA A 34 13.65 -6.74 -2.23
CA ALA A 34 12.35 -7.30 -2.57
C ALA A 34 11.58 -6.23 -3.35
N ALA A 35 11.00 -6.60 -4.49
CA ALA A 35 10.16 -5.69 -5.26
C ALA A 35 9.06 -5.11 -4.33
N ALA A 36 8.84 -3.79 -4.40
CA ALA A 36 7.84 -3.12 -3.59
C ALA A 36 6.45 -3.74 -3.83
N ASP A 37 5.78 -4.15 -2.77
CA ASP A 37 4.43 -4.73 -2.84
C ASP A 37 3.41 -3.70 -3.33
N SER A 38 2.65 -4.08 -4.35
CA SER A 38 1.63 -3.24 -4.99
C SER A 38 0.28 -3.95 -5.14
N THR A 39 0.08 -5.12 -4.51
CA THR A 39 -1.10 -5.95 -4.77
C THR A 39 -1.82 -6.45 -3.51
N THR A 40 -1.13 -6.48 -2.37
CA THR A 40 -1.72 -6.97 -1.11
C THR A 40 -2.96 -6.17 -0.73
N TRP A 41 -2.87 -4.84 -0.82
CA TRP A 41 -3.88 -3.90 -0.35
C TRP A 41 -4.79 -3.34 -1.44
N ILE A 42 -5.16 -4.18 -2.40
CA ILE A 42 -6.14 -3.85 -3.46
C ILE A 42 -7.21 -4.94 -3.52
N GLY A 43 -8.49 -4.57 -3.57
CA GLY A 43 -9.59 -5.48 -3.88
C GLY A 43 -10.76 -5.41 -2.90
N THR A 44 -11.55 -6.48 -2.86
CA THR A 44 -12.66 -6.63 -1.91
C THR A 44 -12.31 -7.68 -0.88
N LEU A 45 -12.34 -7.31 0.40
CA LEU A 45 -12.10 -8.20 1.52
C LEU A 45 -13.44 -8.50 2.19
N TYR A 46 -13.77 -9.76 2.42
CA TYR A 46 -15.09 -10.20 2.86
C TYR A 46 -15.03 -10.93 4.19
N ASN A 47 -15.96 -10.61 5.09
CA ASN A 47 -16.23 -11.39 6.30
C ASN A 47 -17.64 -12.00 6.18
N LYS A 48 -17.69 -13.33 6.14
CA LYS A 48 -18.93 -14.10 5.98
C LYS A 48 -19.82 -14.08 7.23
N GLU A 49 -19.21 -14.12 8.41
CA GLU A 49 -19.93 -14.21 9.69
C GLU A 49 -20.85 -13.01 9.90
N TYR A 50 -20.35 -11.80 9.65
CA TYR A 50 -21.11 -10.55 9.80
C TYR A 50 -21.76 -10.10 8.49
N ASN A 51 -21.44 -10.74 7.36
CA ASN A 51 -21.87 -10.36 6.01
C ASN A 51 -21.48 -8.92 5.63
N VAL A 52 -20.23 -8.57 5.89
CA VAL A 52 -19.65 -7.25 5.70
C VAL A 52 -18.39 -7.34 4.84
N TYR A 53 -17.97 -6.21 4.28
CA TYR A 53 -16.82 -6.17 3.38
C TYR A 53 -16.06 -4.86 3.48
N PHE A 54 -14.78 -4.92 3.11
CA PHE A 54 -14.00 -3.75 2.73
C PHE A 54 -13.85 -3.72 1.22
N ARG A 55 -13.94 -2.54 0.62
CA ARG A 55 -13.50 -2.27 -0.76
C ARG A 55 -12.34 -1.29 -0.70
N ILE A 56 -11.16 -1.71 -1.13
CA ILE A 56 -9.91 -0.97 -0.90
C ILE A 56 -9.03 -0.89 -2.15
N ASP A 57 -8.32 0.22 -2.24
CA ASP A 57 -7.09 0.37 -3.01
C ASP A 57 -6.18 1.35 -2.24
N PHE A 58 -5.32 0.81 -1.37
CA PHE A 58 -4.49 1.66 -0.49
C PHE A 58 -3.30 2.30 -1.22
N TYR A 59 -2.97 1.83 -2.42
CA TYR A 59 -1.87 2.36 -3.20
C TYR A 59 -2.32 3.52 -4.10
N HIS A 60 -3.46 3.38 -4.79
CA HIS A 60 -3.98 4.44 -5.67
C HIS A 60 -4.95 5.38 -4.96
N GLN A 61 -5.64 4.91 -3.92
CA GLN A 61 -6.59 5.69 -3.12
C GLN A 61 -7.70 6.36 -3.94
N ASN A 62 -8.14 5.69 -5.00
CA ASN A 62 -9.10 6.18 -6.00
C ASN A 62 -10.47 5.49 -5.90
N ILE A 63 -10.81 4.93 -4.74
CA ILE A 63 -12.11 4.29 -4.55
C ILE A 63 -13.19 5.37 -4.40
N THR A 64 -14.24 5.26 -5.21
CA THR A 64 -15.45 6.08 -5.07
C THR A 64 -16.53 5.33 -4.31
N ILE A 65 -17.30 6.06 -3.49
CA ILE A 65 -18.39 5.48 -2.70
C ILE A 65 -19.66 5.43 -3.55
N PRO A 66 -20.28 4.24 -3.72
CA PRO A 66 -21.52 4.12 -4.48
C PRO A 66 -22.62 5.04 -3.92
N GLY A 67 -23.17 5.90 -4.77
CA GLY A 67 -24.24 6.83 -4.40
C GLY A 67 -23.79 8.03 -3.54
N GLN A 68 -22.50 8.21 -3.29
CA GLN A 68 -21.99 9.29 -2.44
C GLN A 68 -20.75 9.96 -3.06
N SER A 69 -20.88 10.49 -4.28
CA SER A 69 -19.76 11.14 -4.99
C SER A 69 -19.22 12.41 -4.32
N ILE A 70 -19.97 13.00 -3.40
CA ILE A 70 -19.57 14.22 -2.66
C ILE A 70 -18.34 13.99 -1.78
N PHE A 71 -18.06 12.76 -1.35
CA PHE A 71 -16.88 12.45 -0.55
C PHE A 71 -15.59 12.34 -1.36
N GLY A 72 -15.69 12.34 -2.70
CA GLY A 72 -14.53 12.20 -3.57
C GLY A 72 -13.92 10.80 -3.57
N GLU A 73 -12.67 10.73 -4.01
CA GLU A 73 -11.84 9.53 -4.02
C GLU A 73 -11.20 9.29 -2.65
N MET A 74 -11.10 8.02 -2.26
CA MET A 74 -10.53 7.63 -0.97
C MET A 74 -9.84 6.27 -1.01
N PRO A 75 -9.03 5.93 0.01
CA PRO A 75 -8.42 4.61 0.17
C PRO A 75 -9.40 3.43 0.11
N GLY A 76 -10.63 3.63 0.57
CA GLY A 76 -11.65 2.60 0.56
C GLY A 76 -12.77 2.85 1.55
N TYR A 77 -13.57 1.82 1.78
CA TYR A 77 -14.65 1.86 2.75
C TYR A 77 -14.98 0.46 3.27
N PHE A 78 -15.60 0.43 4.44
CA PHE A 78 -16.29 -0.72 4.98
C PHE A 78 -17.80 -0.60 4.71
N GLY A 79 -18.37 -1.69 4.24
CA GLY A 79 -19.78 -1.80 3.92
C GLY A 79 -20.42 -3.07 4.46
N ASP A 80 -21.74 -3.03 4.47
CA ASP A 80 -22.61 -4.11 4.90
C ASP A 80 -23.47 -4.52 3.71
N TYR A 81 -23.63 -5.83 3.47
CA TYR A 81 -24.52 -6.29 2.40
C TYR A 81 -26.01 -6.19 2.78
N ASN A 82 -26.31 -6.03 4.07
CA ASN A 82 -27.66 -5.88 4.59
C ASN A 82 -28.06 -4.40 4.81
N ASP A 83 -27.11 -3.47 4.73
CA ASP A 83 -27.32 -2.06 5.08
C ASP A 83 -26.56 -1.10 4.15
N GLY A 84 -27.23 -0.03 3.75
CA GLY A 84 -26.69 0.95 2.80
C GLY A 84 -25.62 1.87 3.38
N ARG A 85 -25.48 1.96 4.70
CA ARG A 85 -24.51 2.85 5.35
C ARG A 85 -23.09 2.34 5.22
N LYS A 86 -22.15 3.26 5.35
CA LYS A 86 -20.72 3.01 5.12
C LYS A 86 -19.88 3.61 6.24
N TRP A 87 -18.75 2.96 6.49
CA TRP A 87 -17.64 3.55 7.23
C TRP A 87 -16.55 3.85 6.21
N LEU A 88 -16.17 5.12 6.10
CA LEU A 88 -15.26 5.65 5.09
C LEU A 88 -13.84 5.57 5.62
N ILE A 89 -12.90 5.01 4.85
CA ILE A 89 -11.48 5.05 5.18
C ILE A 89 -10.95 6.36 4.61
N THR A 90 -10.73 7.34 5.48
CA THR A 90 -10.33 8.70 5.08
C THR A 90 -8.82 8.83 4.88
N ASN A 91 -8.04 7.97 5.52
CA ASN A 91 -6.59 7.93 5.36
C ASN A 91 -6.06 6.51 5.58
N VAL A 92 -4.97 6.19 4.88
CA VAL A 92 -4.19 4.97 5.10
C VAL A 92 -2.70 5.27 5.02
N THR A 93 -1.94 4.67 5.93
CA THR A 93 -0.48 4.58 5.84
C THR A 93 -0.04 3.14 5.98
N ILE A 94 0.82 2.67 5.08
CA ILE A 94 1.39 1.32 5.15
C ILE A 94 2.79 1.46 5.72
N ASP A 95 3.05 0.79 6.85
CA ASP A 95 4.37 0.85 7.47
C ASP A 95 5.39 -0.09 6.82
N LYS A 96 6.63 -0.03 7.29
CA LYS A 96 7.75 -0.87 6.81
C LYS A 96 7.54 -2.38 7.00
N HIS A 97 6.59 -2.78 7.84
CA HIS A 97 6.22 -4.17 8.08
C HIS A 97 5.02 -4.60 7.23
N GLY A 98 4.49 -3.70 6.40
CA GLY A 98 3.34 -3.98 5.53
C GLY A 98 2.00 -3.88 6.25
N ILE A 99 1.96 -3.37 7.48
CA ILE A 99 0.71 -3.16 8.24
C ILE A 99 0.09 -1.84 7.80
N ALA A 100 -1.20 -1.87 7.47
CA ALA A 100 -1.98 -0.68 7.13
C ALA A 100 -2.59 -0.05 8.38
N HIS A 101 -2.31 1.22 8.63
CA HIS A 101 -2.91 2.05 9.68
C HIS A 101 -3.98 2.92 9.05
N LEU A 102 -5.20 2.87 9.60
CA LEU A 102 -6.42 3.38 8.97
C LEU A 102 -7.07 4.43 9.88
N ALA A 103 -7.38 5.59 9.30
CA ALA A 103 -8.35 6.52 9.87
C ALA A 103 -9.71 6.28 9.22
N ILE A 104 -10.75 6.06 10.02
CA ILE A 104 -12.07 5.64 9.57
C ILE A 104 -13.13 6.52 10.23
N THR A 105 -14.12 6.98 9.47
CA THR A 105 -15.28 7.71 9.99
C THR A 105 -16.59 7.13 9.47
N ASN A 106 -17.70 7.27 10.19
CA ASN A 106 -19.01 6.88 9.64
C ASN A 106 -19.47 7.87 8.56
N ASP A 107 -20.42 7.47 7.72
CA ASP A 107 -20.98 8.32 6.65
C ASP A 107 -21.76 9.55 7.16
N TYR A 108 -22.00 9.65 8.47
CA TYR A 108 -22.54 10.83 9.14
C TYR A 108 -21.45 11.78 9.68
N GLY A 109 -20.17 11.39 9.65
CA GLY A 109 -19.04 12.16 10.20
C GLY A 109 -19.10 12.40 11.71
N SER A 110 -19.78 11.54 12.46
CA SER A 110 -19.99 11.69 13.92
C SER A 110 -19.20 10.69 14.76
N GLU A 111 -18.59 9.70 14.12
CA GLU A 111 -17.83 8.65 14.77
C GLU A 111 -16.49 8.52 14.05
N ASP A 112 -15.39 8.68 14.79
CA ASP A 112 -14.04 8.46 14.28
C ASP A 112 -13.42 7.23 14.95
N LEU A 113 -12.61 6.50 14.18
CA LEU A 113 -11.92 5.29 14.59
C LEU A 113 -10.54 5.21 13.93
N GLU A 114 -9.52 4.96 14.75
CA GLU A 114 -8.21 4.51 14.30
C GLU A 114 -8.17 2.97 14.32
N ALA A 115 -7.64 2.34 13.28
CA ALA A 115 -7.58 0.89 13.17
C ALA A 115 -6.33 0.42 12.44
N THR A 116 -6.04 -0.87 12.56
CA THR A 116 -4.98 -1.53 11.78
C THR A 116 -5.54 -2.67 10.94
N MET A 117 -4.87 -2.95 9.82
CA MET A 117 -5.10 -4.13 9.02
C MET A 117 -3.78 -4.79 8.67
N GLU A 118 -3.66 -6.09 8.94
CA GLU A 118 -2.49 -6.91 8.65
C GLU A 118 -2.90 -8.12 7.80
N LYS A 119 -2.01 -8.61 6.95
CA LYS A 119 -2.21 -9.87 6.22
C LYS A 119 -1.41 -10.97 6.92
N ASP A 120 -2.07 -12.05 7.31
CA ASP A 120 -1.40 -13.19 7.94
C ASP A 120 -0.72 -14.09 6.90
N SER A 121 0.02 -15.09 7.39
CA SER A 121 0.71 -16.09 6.56
C SER A 121 -0.24 -16.95 5.73
N ASP A 122 -1.48 -17.12 6.18
CA ASP A 122 -2.52 -17.91 5.51
C ASP A 122 -3.26 -17.09 4.44
N GLY A 123 -2.91 -15.82 4.29
CA GLY A 123 -3.49 -14.90 3.33
C GLY A 123 -4.81 -14.27 3.76
N LYS A 124 -5.20 -14.42 5.03
CA LYS A 124 -6.32 -13.70 5.61
C LYS A 124 -5.91 -12.28 5.99
N TYR A 125 -6.90 -11.41 6.06
CA TYR A 125 -6.75 -10.01 6.39
C TYR A 125 -7.38 -9.77 7.75
N ILE A 126 -6.56 -9.39 8.71
CA ILE A 126 -6.95 -9.24 10.09
C ILE A 126 -7.14 -7.75 10.36
N PHE A 127 -8.39 -7.35 10.57
CA PHE A 127 -8.76 -5.99 10.92
C PHE A 127 -8.88 -5.85 12.44
N THR A 128 -8.19 -4.88 13.02
CA THR A 128 -8.23 -4.58 14.45
C THR A 128 -8.63 -3.14 14.68
N GLN A 129 -9.77 -2.92 15.33
CA GLN A 129 -10.21 -1.61 15.79
C GLN A 129 -9.33 -1.15 16.95
N GLY A 130 -8.78 0.06 16.84
CA GLY A 130 -7.98 0.72 17.87
C GLY A 130 -8.79 1.72 18.69
N SER A 131 -8.28 2.94 18.80
CA SER A 131 -8.89 4.03 19.56
C SER A 131 -10.04 4.70 18.81
N GLY A 132 -11.02 5.20 19.57
CA GLY A 132 -12.19 5.89 19.01
C GLY A 132 -13.47 5.07 19.15
N SER A 133 -14.35 5.22 18.17
CA SER A 133 -15.70 4.67 18.18
C SER A 133 -15.72 3.18 17.84
N ASP A 134 -16.61 2.42 18.47
CA ASP A 134 -16.87 1.04 18.06
C ASP A 134 -17.62 1.02 16.75
N MET A 135 -17.11 0.29 15.74
CA MET A 135 -17.88 0.04 14.53
C MET A 135 -19.16 -0.72 14.84
N LYS A 136 -20.26 -0.26 14.24
CA LYS A 136 -21.59 -0.86 14.38
C LYS A 136 -22.19 -1.12 13.03
N ILE A 137 -23.02 -2.16 12.99
CA ILE A 137 -23.89 -2.54 11.88
C ILE A 137 -25.33 -2.57 12.36
N ALA A 138 -26.29 -2.40 11.46
CA ALA A 138 -27.69 -2.54 11.83
C ALA A 138 -28.23 -3.93 11.51
N ARG A 139 -28.78 -4.58 12.52
CA ARG A 139 -29.45 -5.87 12.39
C ARG A 139 -30.84 -5.73 12.97
N LYS A 140 -31.87 -6.02 12.17
CA LYS A 140 -33.27 -5.99 12.60
C LYS A 140 -33.66 -4.67 13.30
N GLY A 141 -33.23 -3.54 12.75
CA GLY A 141 -33.52 -2.20 13.28
C GLY A 141 -32.75 -1.80 14.54
N LYS A 142 -31.74 -2.57 14.96
CA LYS A 142 -30.89 -2.25 16.12
C LYS A 142 -29.43 -2.14 15.73
N TRP A 143 -28.71 -1.25 16.40
CA TRP A 143 -27.26 -1.14 16.31
C TRP A 143 -26.59 -2.30 17.06
N GLN A 144 -25.79 -3.06 16.35
CA GLN A 144 -24.98 -4.14 16.88
C GLN A 144 -23.51 -3.79 16.70
N LYS A 145 -22.74 -3.82 17.80
CA LYS A 145 -21.30 -3.60 17.78
C LYS A 145 -20.60 -4.77 17.09
N LEU A 146 -19.59 -4.47 16.28
CA LEU A 146 -18.69 -5.46 15.69
C LEU A 146 -17.57 -5.82 16.68
N PRO A 147 -17.02 -7.05 16.60
CA PRO A 147 -15.84 -7.42 17.37
C PRO A 147 -14.66 -6.50 17.09
N LYS A 148 -13.82 -6.26 18.11
CA LYS A 148 -12.61 -5.44 17.97
C LYS A 148 -11.61 -6.01 16.98
N LYS A 149 -11.56 -7.34 16.84
CA LYS A 149 -10.70 -8.04 15.87
C LYS A 149 -11.57 -8.91 14.98
N MET A 150 -11.37 -8.81 13.67
CA MET A 150 -12.15 -9.55 12.66
C MET A 150 -11.26 -10.06 11.54
N GLU A 151 -11.56 -11.26 11.04
CA GLU A 151 -10.85 -11.86 9.91
C GLU A 151 -11.64 -11.65 8.61
N PHE A 152 -10.94 -11.33 7.54
CA PHE A 152 -11.48 -11.17 6.19
C PHE A 152 -10.69 -12.03 5.21
N ILE A 153 -11.36 -12.43 4.14
CA ILE A 153 -10.74 -13.12 3.00
C ILE A 153 -10.86 -12.24 1.76
N LYS A 154 -9.82 -12.23 0.93
CA LYS A 154 -9.88 -11.54 -0.36
C LYS A 154 -10.78 -12.34 -1.30
N LYS A 155 -11.77 -11.68 -1.89
CA LYS A 155 -12.69 -12.27 -2.86
C LYS A 155 -12.08 -12.34 -4.25
#